data_AF-A0A1A8USZ2-F1
#
_entry.id   AF-A0A1A8USZ2-F1
#
_cell.length_a   1.000
_cell.length_b   1.000
_cell.length_c   1.000
_cell.angle_alpha   90.00
_cell.angle_beta   90.00
_cell.angle_gamma   90.00
#
_symmetry.space_group_name_H-M   'P 1'
#
loop_
_entity.id
_entity.type
_entity.pdbx_description
1 polymer ?
#
loop_
_entity_poly.entity_id
_entity_poly.type
_entity_poly.pdbx_seq_one_letter_code
_entity_poly.pdbx_strand_id
1 'polypeptide(L)'
;WITATVLEDMLKTRQQEVVPNTLTEMYIHFLVVQIKVKKVKYDGGAETDPHWSPESRKMIESLGKLAFDQLEKGNLIFYESDLTECGIDVRAASVHSGVFTQIFKEERGLYQDKVFFFVHLSVQEFLAALHAHLTFSDSQVNLLEEQQTTFHESKTRTSKDAEIHFYQRAIEKALQSSNGHLDLFLRFLLGLSLQTNQTLLRGLLTQTGSSSQTNQKTIQYIKEKISENQSTEKSINLFHCLNELKDASLVEEIQRSLSSGSLSTDELSPAQWSALVFILLSSDQDLDVFDLKKYSNSEEAFLKLLPVVKASNKAILSGCNLAEKSCEALSLVLGSHFCNLTELDLSNNDVEDSGVKQLCLGLNDGLKNAHCELETLRLSGCQITDEGCGSLVLALDENLTRLKKLDLSYNHLGEGRRASLTSRRDDPNWSLEILEVEPAGQRWLTPGLRKYSHQLTIDADTVSRKLKLSHNNQMVAHGEELQTYTDHPDRFDVKPQLLCKTGLTGRCYWEVEWKGRVDVSVSYGGVNRKRESLGCMFGQNDHSWSLRCSDSSFSVWHNNKKEPIISSVSHRVAVYVDCPAGILSFYKVSSDSLIHLHTFNTTFTETLYPGFMLKPASSVCLH
;
A
#
# COMPACT_ATOMS: atom_id res chain seq x y z
N TRP A 1 -15.32 -22.34 -5.14
CA TRP A 1 -16.27 -23.47 -4.98
C TRP A 1 -17.46 -23.10 -4.11
N ILE A 2 -17.28 -22.76 -2.82
CA ILE A 2 -18.39 -22.38 -1.90
C ILE A 2 -19.32 -21.33 -2.50
N THR A 3 -18.77 -20.23 -3.01
CA THR A 3 -19.54 -19.17 -3.67
C THR A 3 -20.41 -19.69 -4.81
N ALA A 4 -19.87 -20.58 -5.66
CA ALA A 4 -20.64 -21.16 -6.76
C ALA A 4 -21.78 -22.04 -6.24
N THR A 5 -21.52 -22.88 -5.23
CA THR A 5 -22.53 -23.74 -4.59
C THR A 5 -23.69 -22.92 -4.01
N VAL A 6 -23.38 -21.83 -3.31
CA VAL A 6 -24.39 -20.95 -2.70
C VAL A 6 -25.19 -20.20 -3.76
N LEU A 7 -24.50 -19.55 -4.71
CA LEU A 7 -25.17 -18.78 -5.76
C LEU A 7 -26.04 -19.66 -6.67
N GLU A 8 -25.62 -20.90 -6.94
CA GLU A 8 -26.43 -21.85 -7.71
C GLU A 8 -27.75 -22.21 -6.99
N ASP A 9 -27.73 -22.44 -5.67
CA ASP A 9 -28.95 -22.67 -4.86
C ASP A 9 -29.89 -21.46 -4.87
N MET A 10 -29.32 -20.26 -4.66
CA MET A 10 -30.08 -19.00 -4.67
C MET A 10 -30.75 -18.74 -6.03
N LEU A 11 -30.06 -19.01 -7.13
CA LEU A 11 -30.62 -18.86 -8.48
C LEU A 11 -31.74 -19.86 -8.78
N LYS A 12 -31.62 -21.10 -8.31
CA LYS A 12 -32.64 -22.16 -8.51
C LYS A 12 -33.92 -21.87 -7.74
N THR A 13 -33.81 -21.38 -6.51
CA THR A 13 -34.95 -21.17 -5.60
C THR A 13 -35.74 -19.89 -5.87
N ARG A 14 -35.31 -19.04 -6.83
CA ARG A 14 -35.93 -17.74 -7.17
C ARG A 14 -36.18 -16.82 -5.97
N GLN A 15 -35.45 -17.02 -4.87
CA GLN A 15 -35.48 -16.08 -3.75
C GLN A 15 -34.83 -14.79 -4.23
N GLN A 16 -35.58 -13.68 -4.27
CA GLN A 16 -35.06 -12.31 -4.45
C GLN A 16 -34.25 -11.88 -3.21
N GLU A 17 -33.38 -12.74 -2.69
CA GLU A 17 -32.57 -12.46 -1.52
C GLU A 17 -31.34 -11.65 -1.91
N VAL A 18 -30.96 -10.76 -0.99
CA VAL A 18 -29.72 -10.00 -1.04
C VAL A 18 -28.57 -11.00 -1.11
N VAL A 19 -27.68 -10.85 -2.10
CA VAL A 19 -26.48 -11.69 -2.24
C VAL A 19 -25.62 -11.53 -0.98
N PRO A 20 -25.12 -12.64 -0.39
CA PRO A 20 -24.26 -12.57 0.79
C PRO A 20 -23.08 -11.62 0.57
N ASN A 21 -22.90 -10.67 1.48
CA ASN A 21 -21.91 -9.60 1.35
C ASN A 21 -20.73 -9.72 2.32
N THR A 22 -20.80 -10.62 3.31
CA THR A 22 -19.67 -10.99 4.17
C THR A 22 -19.30 -12.46 4.03
N LEU A 23 -18.12 -12.85 4.52
CA LEU A 23 -17.71 -14.25 4.52
C LEU A 23 -18.62 -15.08 5.42
N THR A 24 -19.01 -14.54 6.57
CA THR A 24 -19.90 -15.24 7.51
C THR A 24 -21.28 -15.50 6.90
N GLU A 25 -21.88 -14.51 6.22
CA GLU A 25 -23.14 -14.73 5.49
C GLU A 25 -22.99 -15.86 4.47
N MET A 26 -21.93 -15.83 3.66
CA MET A 26 -21.67 -16.86 2.66
C MET A 26 -21.58 -18.26 3.29
N TYR A 27 -20.94 -18.40 4.45
CA TYR A 27 -20.81 -19.70 5.14
C TYR A 27 -22.10 -20.15 5.83
N ILE A 28 -22.93 -19.22 6.33
CA ILE A 28 -24.26 -19.55 6.84
C ILE A 28 -25.12 -20.12 5.70
N HIS A 29 -25.15 -19.45 4.55
CA HIS A 29 -25.88 -19.95 3.38
C HIS A 29 -25.31 -21.29 2.91
N PHE A 30 -23.99 -21.45 2.87
CA PHE A 30 -23.35 -22.72 2.54
C PHE A 30 -23.80 -23.85 3.47
N LEU A 31 -23.83 -23.61 4.78
CA LEU A 31 -24.30 -24.59 5.77
C LEU A 31 -25.77 -24.99 5.52
N VAL A 32 -26.63 -24.01 5.27
CA VAL A 32 -28.05 -24.25 4.94
C VAL A 32 -28.18 -25.09 3.67
N VAL A 33 -27.41 -24.80 2.62
CA VAL A 33 -27.39 -25.60 1.38
C VAL A 33 -26.97 -27.04 1.67
N GLN A 34 -25.91 -27.25 2.47
CA GLN A 34 -25.47 -28.62 2.81
C GLN A 34 -26.54 -29.40 3.56
N ILE A 35 -27.28 -28.75 4.48
CA ILE A 35 -28.38 -29.38 5.22
C ILE A 35 -29.53 -29.76 4.27
N LYS A 36 -29.93 -28.85 3.36
CA LYS A 36 -30.97 -29.14 2.35
C LYS A 36 -30.56 -30.31 1.46
N VAL A 37 -29.33 -30.30 0.94
CA VAL A 37 -28.80 -31.35 0.06
C VAL A 37 -28.81 -32.70 0.77
N LYS A 38 -28.37 -32.75 2.03
CA LYS A 38 -28.42 -33.98 2.82
C LYS A 38 -29.85 -34.49 2.97
N LYS A 39 -30.78 -33.61 3.33
CA LYS A 39 -32.18 -33.96 3.58
C LYS A 39 -32.86 -34.56 2.35
N VAL A 40 -32.66 -33.94 1.18
CA VAL A 40 -33.24 -34.41 -0.09
C VAL A 40 -32.60 -35.72 -0.54
N LYS A 41 -31.26 -35.87 -0.39
CA LYS A 41 -30.54 -37.05 -0.90
C LYS A 41 -30.65 -38.28 -0.01
N TYR A 42 -30.71 -38.11 1.31
CA TYR A 42 -30.52 -39.22 2.25
C TYR A 42 -31.67 -39.39 3.25
N ASP A 43 -32.34 -38.31 3.63
CA ASP A 43 -33.43 -38.37 4.62
C ASP A 43 -34.81 -38.51 3.95
N GLY A 44 -34.88 -38.49 2.61
CA GLY A 44 -36.13 -38.65 1.83
C GLY A 44 -37.12 -37.48 1.97
N GLY A 45 -36.68 -36.35 2.51
CA GLY A 45 -37.50 -35.16 2.72
C GLY A 45 -37.65 -34.28 1.48
N ALA A 46 -38.64 -33.39 1.47
CA ALA A 46 -38.83 -32.44 0.39
C ALA A 46 -37.97 -31.19 0.60
N GLU A 47 -37.57 -30.54 -0.50
CA GLU A 47 -36.80 -29.28 -0.46
C GLU A 47 -37.57 -28.13 0.24
N THR A 48 -38.90 -28.25 0.34
CA THR A 48 -39.80 -27.31 1.02
C THR A 48 -39.89 -27.47 2.53
N ASP A 49 -39.33 -28.54 3.10
CA ASP A 49 -39.41 -28.79 4.53
C ASP A 49 -38.48 -27.83 5.33
N PRO A 50 -38.78 -27.54 6.61
CA PRO A 50 -37.87 -26.77 7.45
C PRO A 50 -36.48 -27.40 7.49
N HIS A 51 -35.44 -26.62 7.23
CA HIS A 51 -34.06 -27.11 7.22
C HIS A 51 -33.53 -27.40 8.64
N TRP A 52 -34.05 -26.73 9.68
CA TRP A 52 -33.69 -26.96 11.09
C TRP A 52 -34.62 -27.96 11.81
N SER A 53 -34.47 -29.27 11.55
CA SER A 53 -35.11 -30.34 12.33
C SER A 53 -34.34 -30.62 13.63
N PRO A 54 -34.93 -31.28 14.64
CA PRO A 54 -34.21 -31.69 15.86
C PRO A 54 -32.94 -32.49 15.56
N GLU A 55 -32.99 -33.36 14.55
CA GLU A 55 -31.89 -34.20 14.12
C GLU A 55 -30.77 -33.38 13.45
N SER A 56 -31.13 -32.42 12.58
CA SER A 56 -30.13 -31.57 11.93
C SER A 56 -29.46 -30.61 12.93
N ARG A 57 -30.21 -30.07 13.90
CA ARG A 57 -29.64 -29.22 14.97
C ARG A 57 -28.62 -29.98 15.81
N LYS A 58 -29.02 -31.16 16.33
CA LYS A 58 -28.13 -32.02 17.12
C LYS A 58 -26.86 -32.39 16.34
N MET A 59 -26.99 -32.66 15.05
CA MET A 59 -25.84 -32.93 14.19
C MET A 59 -24.90 -31.73 14.07
N ILE A 60 -25.43 -30.52 13.84
CA ILE A 60 -24.60 -29.30 13.75
C ILE A 60 -23.93 -28.99 15.08
N GLU A 61 -24.61 -29.19 16.21
CA GLU A 61 -24.02 -29.04 17.55
C GLU A 61 -22.83 -29.98 17.75
N SER A 62 -23.00 -31.28 17.43
CA SER A 62 -21.92 -32.27 17.50
C SER A 62 -20.75 -31.95 16.57
N LEU A 63 -21.02 -31.51 15.33
CA LEU A 63 -19.98 -31.13 14.38
C LEU A 63 -19.24 -29.87 14.80
N GLY A 64 -19.96 -28.88 15.32
CA GLY A 64 -19.39 -27.66 15.85
C GLY A 64 -18.49 -27.92 17.06
N LYS A 65 -18.92 -28.78 17.98
CA LYS A 65 -18.10 -29.22 19.11
C LYS A 65 -16.81 -29.89 18.64
N LEU A 66 -16.91 -30.86 17.72
CA LEU A 66 -15.74 -31.51 17.15
C LEU A 66 -14.79 -30.51 16.49
N ALA A 67 -15.33 -29.59 15.69
CA ALA A 67 -14.55 -28.58 15.00
C ALA A 67 -13.79 -27.67 15.98
N PHE A 68 -14.45 -27.25 17.06
CA PHE A 68 -13.86 -26.43 18.11
C PHE A 68 -12.76 -27.19 18.87
N ASP A 69 -13.04 -28.42 19.33
CA ASP A 69 -12.10 -29.24 20.07
C ASP A 69 -10.83 -29.54 19.25
N GLN A 70 -10.97 -29.80 17.94
CA GLN A 70 -9.83 -30.04 17.06
C GLN A 70 -9.10 -28.75 16.66
N LEU A 71 -9.80 -27.62 16.55
CA LEU A 71 -9.18 -26.32 16.29
C LEU A 71 -8.28 -25.90 17.46
N GLU A 72 -8.76 -26.03 18.70
CA GLU A 72 -7.97 -25.74 19.91
C GLU A 72 -6.74 -26.64 20.05
N LYS A 73 -6.84 -27.90 19.61
CA LYS A 73 -5.71 -28.83 19.57
C LYS A 73 -4.73 -28.56 18.41
N GLY A 74 -5.10 -27.72 17.44
CA GLY A 74 -4.32 -27.50 16.21
C GLY A 74 -4.34 -28.68 15.24
N ASN A 75 -5.38 -29.52 15.32
CA ASN A 75 -5.50 -30.75 14.53
C ASN A 75 -6.33 -30.51 13.26
N LEU A 76 -5.80 -30.96 12.11
CA LEU A 76 -6.51 -30.99 10.83
C LEU A 76 -7.11 -32.37 10.52
N ILE A 77 -6.58 -33.42 11.16
CA ILE A 77 -7.04 -34.80 11.02
C ILE A 77 -7.48 -35.32 12.39
N PHE A 78 -8.51 -36.15 12.41
CA PHE A 78 -9.06 -36.75 13.62
C PHE A 78 -9.57 -38.17 13.33
N TYR A 79 -9.82 -38.91 14.41
CA TYR A 79 -10.09 -40.35 14.36
C TYR A 79 -11.53 -40.67 14.76
N GLU A 80 -11.90 -41.94 14.62
CA GLU A 80 -13.19 -42.46 15.04
C GLU A 80 -13.49 -42.20 16.53
N SER A 81 -12.47 -42.22 17.40
CA SER A 81 -12.61 -41.87 18.81
C SER A 81 -13.10 -40.43 19.01
N ASP A 82 -12.55 -39.47 18.27
CA ASP A 82 -12.93 -38.05 18.37
C ASP A 82 -14.39 -37.83 17.93
N LEU A 83 -14.84 -38.57 16.90
CA LEU A 83 -16.23 -38.57 16.46
C LEU A 83 -17.16 -39.07 17.56
N THR A 84 -16.82 -40.21 18.19
CA THR A 84 -17.63 -40.81 19.25
C THR A 84 -17.70 -39.93 20.50
N GLU A 85 -16.62 -39.24 20.86
CA GLU A 85 -16.57 -38.30 21.98
C GLU A 85 -17.51 -37.09 21.76
N CYS A 86 -17.71 -36.70 20.49
CA CYS A 86 -18.65 -35.63 20.12
C CYS A 86 -20.07 -36.14 19.82
N GLY A 87 -20.34 -37.44 20.02
CA GLY A 87 -21.65 -38.04 19.82
C GLY A 87 -22.03 -38.25 18.34
N ILE A 88 -21.05 -38.31 17.44
CA ILE A 88 -21.25 -38.53 16.01
C ILE A 88 -21.13 -40.01 15.68
N ASP A 89 -22.19 -40.61 15.14
CA ASP A 89 -22.13 -41.96 14.58
C ASP A 89 -21.33 -41.94 13.25
N VAL A 90 -20.30 -42.77 13.18
CA VAL A 90 -19.41 -42.95 12.03
C VAL A 90 -20.17 -43.32 10.76
N ARG A 91 -21.31 -44.02 10.86
CA ARG A 91 -22.17 -44.33 9.70
C ARG A 91 -22.99 -43.12 9.23
N ALA A 92 -23.36 -42.24 10.15
CA ALA A 92 -24.05 -40.97 9.84
C ALA A 92 -23.07 -39.90 9.33
N ALA A 93 -21.81 -39.97 9.75
CA ALA A 93 -20.71 -39.14 9.27
C ALA A 93 -20.49 -39.26 7.75
N SER A 94 -20.58 -40.47 7.20
CA SER A 94 -20.38 -40.76 5.76
C SER A 94 -21.37 -40.03 4.84
N VAL A 95 -22.48 -39.55 5.39
CA VAL A 95 -23.60 -38.90 4.69
C VAL A 95 -23.37 -37.39 4.50
N HIS A 96 -22.41 -36.79 5.21
CA HIS A 96 -22.13 -35.35 5.23
C HIS A 96 -20.90 -34.99 4.37
N SER A 97 -20.83 -35.55 3.16
CA SER A 97 -19.67 -35.43 2.26
C SER A 97 -19.29 -34.01 1.84
N GLY A 98 -20.14 -33.01 2.12
CA GLY A 98 -19.87 -31.60 1.87
C GLY A 98 -19.29 -30.83 3.07
N VAL A 99 -19.16 -31.46 4.25
CA VAL A 99 -18.66 -30.84 5.49
C VAL A 99 -17.38 -31.51 5.97
N PHE A 100 -17.32 -32.84 5.98
CA PHE A 100 -16.09 -33.58 6.25
C PHE A 100 -16.10 -34.92 5.51
N THR A 101 -14.92 -35.48 5.25
CA THR A 101 -14.78 -36.71 4.47
C THR A 101 -13.86 -37.71 5.16
N GLN A 102 -14.07 -38.99 4.85
CA GLN A 102 -13.25 -40.10 5.33
C GLN A 102 -12.17 -40.40 4.28
N ILE A 103 -10.93 -40.55 4.73
CA ILE A 103 -9.84 -41.12 3.91
C ILE A 103 -9.33 -42.39 4.59
N PHE A 104 -9.03 -43.40 3.76
CA PHE A 104 -8.29 -44.57 4.20
C PHE A 104 -6.80 -44.23 4.16
N LYS A 105 -6.15 -44.24 5.33
CA LYS A 105 -4.69 -44.19 5.40
C LYS A 105 -4.21 -45.63 5.60
N GLU A 106 -3.68 -46.24 4.53
CA GLU A 106 -2.85 -47.44 4.67
C GLU A 106 -1.49 -46.98 5.20
N GLU A 107 -1.36 -46.87 6.53
CA GLU A 107 -0.03 -46.88 7.12
C GLU A 107 0.56 -48.28 6.94
N ARG A 108 1.85 -48.36 6.60
CA ARG A 108 2.55 -49.62 6.35
C ARG A 108 2.51 -50.53 7.59
N GLY A 109 1.46 -51.35 7.73
CA GLY A 109 1.37 -52.47 8.67
C GLY A 109 0.11 -52.49 9.55
N LEU A 110 -0.65 -53.60 9.42
CA LEU A 110 -1.62 -54.23 10.32
C LEU A 110 -2.82 -53.43 10.89
N TYR A 111 -2.80 -52.10 10.93
CA TYR A 111 -3.89 -51.27 11.44
C TYR A 111 -4.43 -50.34 10.34
N GLN A 112 -5.71 -50.50 10.00
CA GLN A 112 -6.45 -49.61 9.07
C GLN A 112 -7.33 -48.67 9.89
N ASP A 113 -6.73 -47.68 10.53
CA ASP A 113 -7.51 -46.67 11.24
C ASP A 113 -8.15 -45.71 10.23
N LYS A 114 -9.45 -45.48 10.38
CA LYS A 114 -10.18 -44.52 9.57
C LYS A 114 -9.81 -43.11 10.03
N VAL A 115 -9.36 -42.29 9.09
CA VAL A 115 -9.01 -40.90 9.34
C VAL A 115 -10.06 -40.00 8.71
N PHE A 116 -10.40 -38.93 9.41
CA PHE A 116 -11.40 -37.94 9.01
C PHE A 116 -10.79 -36.54 9.04
N PHE A 117 -11.28 -35.67 8.18
CA PHE A 117 -10.94 -34.24 8.16
C PHE A 117 -12.09 -33.45 7.54
N PHE A 118 -12.24 -32.19 7.97
CA PHE A 118 -13.17 -31.26 7.34
C PHE A 118 -12.75 -31.00 5.89
N VAL A 119 -13.71 -30.84 4.97
CA VAL A 119 -13.41 -30.68 3.53
C VAL A 119 -12.49 -29.50 3.23
N HIS A 120 -12.45 -28.51 4.14
CA HIS A 120 -11.50 -27.40 4.13
C HIS A 120 -11.37 -26.84 5.56
N LEU A 121 -10.19 -26.29 5.91
CA LEU A 121 -9.93 -25.69 7.24
C LEU A 121 -10.93 -24.59 7.59
N SER A 122 -11.31 -23.75 6.62
CA SER A 122 -12.32 -22.71 6.83
C SER A 122 -13.70 -23.24 7.24
N VAL A 123 -14.05 -24.47 6.87
CA VAL A 123 -15.31 -25.11 7.31
C VAL A 123 -15.21 -25.53 8.76
N GLN A 124 -14.04 -26.05 9.18
CA GLN A 124 -13.74 -26.34 10.58
C GLN A 124 -13.83 -25.05 11.42
N GLU A 125 -13.14 -23.99 11.02
CA GLU A 125 -13.13 -22.72 11.75
C GLU A 125 -14.52 -22.07 11.83
N PHE A 126 -15.31 -22.13 10.76
CA PHE A 126 -16.69 -21.65 10.78
C PHE A 126 -17.57 -22.43 11.77
N LEU A 127 -17.51 -23.77 11.74
CA LEU A 127 -18.30 -24.61 12.64
C LEU A 127 -17.86 -24.46 14.10
N ALA A 128 -16.56 -24.29 14.35
CA ALA A 128 -16.03 -23.98 15.66
C ALA A 128 -16.56 -22.62 16.16
N ALA A 129 -16.55 -21.59 15.33
CA ALA A 129 -17.08 -20.26 15.67
C ALA A 129 -18.58 -20.31 15.96
N LEU A 130 -19.33 -21.07 15.14
CA LEU A 130 -20.76 -21.30 15.35
C LEU A 130 -21.02 -22.01 16.69
N HIS A 131 -20.23 -23.04 17.03
CA HIS A 131 -20.34 -23.74 18.31
C HIS A 131 -20.07 -22.84 19.51
N ALA A 132 -19.01 -22.03 19.44
CA ALA A 132 -18.68 -21.08 20.50
C ALA A 132 -19.79 -20.05 20.69
N HIS A 133 -20.33 -19.50 19.60
CA HIS A 133 -21.43 -18.54 19.63
C HIS A 133 -22.73 -19.14 20.19
N LEU A 134 -23.11 -20.34 19.75
CA LEU A 134 -24.31 -21.04 20.23
C LEU A 134 -24.19 -21.39 21.72
N THR A 135 -23.06 -21.96 22.13
CA THR A 135 -22.82 -22.34 23.53
C THR A 135 -22.92 -21.14 24.45
N PHE A 136 -22.29 -20.03 24.07
CA PHE A 136 -22.38 -18.79 24.84
C PHE A 136 -23.82 -18.25 24.86
N SER A 137 -24.53 -18.25 23.73
CA SER A 137 -25.90 -17.74 23.63
C SER A 137 -26.88 -18.53 24.51
N ASP A 138 -26.77 -19.86 24.53
CA ASP A 138 -27.71 -20.73 25.24
C ASP A 138 -27.38 -20.88 26.75
N SER A 139 -26.10 -20.90 27.11
CA SER A 139 -25.65 -21.25 28.48
C SER A 139 -24.83 -20.17 29.18
N GLN A 140 -24.46 -19.09 28.48
CA GLN A 140 -23.53 -18.04 28.96
C GLN A 140 -22.14 -18.56 29.35
N VAL A 141 -21.77 -19.77 28.90
CA VAL A 141 -20.44 -20.35 29.11
C VAL A 141 -19.49 -19.83 28.04
N ASN A 142 -18.39 -19.22 28.47
CA ASN A 142 -17.31 -18.77 27.59
C ASN A 142 -16.30 -19.91 27.36
N LEU A 143 -16.37 -20.57 26.21
CA LEU A 143 -15.43 -21.64 25.83
C LEU A 143 -13.98 -21.16 25.61
N LEU A 144 -13.76 -19.85 25.51
CA LEU A 144 -12.45 -19.24 25.25
C LEU A 144 -11.71 -18.84 26.54
N GLU A 145 -12.30 -19.06 27.71
CA GLU A 145 -11.65 -18.86 29.01
C GLU A 145 -10.85 -20.10 29.42
N GLU A 146 -9.63 -19.87 29.93
CA GLU A 146 -8.83 -20.94 30.53
C GLU A 146 -9.38 -21.26 31.93
N GLN A 147 -9.45 -22.56 32.27
CA GLN A 147 -9.98 -23.05 33.55
C GLN A 147 -9.23 -22.50 34.80
N GLN A 148 -8.12 -21.78 34.64
CA GLN A 148 -7.29 -21.26 35.74
C GLN A 148 -7.44 -19.76 36.04
N THR A 149 -8.21 -18.98 35.29
CA THR A 149 -8.55 -17.63 35.75
C THR A 149 -9.74 -17.70 36.71
N THR A 150 -9.47 -18.00 37.98
CA THR A 150 -10.36 -17.61 39.08
C THR A 150 -10.42 -16.08 39.15
N PHE A 151 -11.17 -15.46 38.24
CA PHE A 151 -11.69 -14.13 38.50
C PHE A 151 -12.69 -14.28 39.63
N HIS A 152 -12.34 -13.77 40.81
CA HIS A 152 -13.28 -13.51 41.87
C HIS A 152 -14.50 -12.78 41.26
N GLU A 153 -15.60 -13.51 41.15
CA GLU A 153 -16.88 -13.03 40.64
C GLU A 153 -17.30 -11.78 41.41
N SER A 154 -17.17 -10.60 40.80
CA SER A 154 -17.96 -9.45 41.20
C SER A 154 -19.40 -9.73 40.77
N LYS A 155 -20.29 -9.97 41.74
CA LYS A 155 -21.72 -10.31 41.63
C LYS A 155 -22.61 -9.25 40.95
N THR A 156 -22.10 -8.50 39.97
CA THR A 156 -22.79 -7.36 39.35
C THR A 156 -22.46 -7.17 37.85
N ARG A 157 -22.17 -8.23 37.09
CA ARG A 157 -22.07 -8.12 35.62
C ARG A 157 -23.44 -8.32 34.98
N THR A 158 -23.86 -7.39 34.12
CA THR A 158 -25.08 -7.58 33.33
C THR A 158 -24.82 -8.59 32.21
N SER A 159 -25.86 -9.24 31.67
CA SER A 159 -25.72 -10.17 30.52
C SER A 159 -25.02 -9.52 29.32
N LYS A 160 -25.20 -8.21 29.11
CA LYS A 160 -24.50 -7.45 28.07
C LYS A 160 -22.99 -7.34 28.32
N ASP A 161 -22.57 -7.16 29.57
CA ASP A 161 -21.15 -7.05 29.91
C ASP A 161 -20.42 -8.38 29.71
N ALA A 162 -21.10 -9.50 29.98
CA ALA A 162 -20.58 -10.84 29.70
C ALA A 162 -20.41 -11.07 28.19
N GLU A 163 -21.36 -10.63 27.36
CA GLU A 163 -21.29 -10.75 25.90
C GLU A 163 -20.15 -9.92 25.31
N ILE A 164 -19.96 -8.68 25.78
CA ILE A 164 -18.83 -7.84 25.35
C ILE A 164 -17.51 -8.51 25.71
N HIS A 165 -17.39 -9.01 26.94
CA HIS A 165 -16.19 -9.70 27.42
C HIS A 165 -15.89 -10.96 26.59
N PHE A 166 -16.91 -11.71 26.20
CA PHE A 166 -16.76 -12.90 25.35
C PHE A 166 -16.07 -12.56 24.01
N TYR A 167 -16.56 -11.55 23.28
CA TYR A 167 -15.95 -11.14 22.02
C TYR A 167 -14.58 -10.49 22.20
N GLN A 168 -14.38 -9.69 23.24
CA GLN A 168 -13.05 -9.12 23.57
C GLN A 168 -12.03 -10.23 23.84
N ARG A 169 -12.42 -11.27 24.58
CA ARG A 169 -11.55 -12.42 24.86
C ARG A 169 -11.18 -13.18 23.59
N ALA A 170 -12.11 -13.34 22.65
CA ALA A 170 -11.84 -13.94 21.35
C ALA A 170 -10.80 -13.14 20.54
N ILE A 171 -10.95 -11.80 20.53
CA ILE A 171 -10.00 -10.89 19.86
C ILE A 171 -8.60 -11.04 20.48
N GLU A 172 -8.51 -11.05 21.81
CA GLU A 172 -7.23 -11.24 22.51
C GLU A 172 -6.59 -12.59 22.20
N LYS A 173 -7.36 -13.67 22.22
CA LYS A 173 -6.85 -15.02 21.94
C LYS A 173 -6.33 -15.14 20.51
N ALA A 174 -7.02 -14.55 19.53
CA ALA A 174 -6.54 -14.50 18.15
C ALA A 174 -5.27 -13.64 18.02
N LEU A 175 -5.22 -12.47 18.66
CA LEU A 175 -4.02 -11.62 18.66
C LEU A 175 -2.81 -12.25 19.37
N GLN A 176 -3.04 -13.15 20.34
CA GLN A 176 -1.97 -13.91 21.01
C GLN A 176 -1.49 -15.10 20.18
N SER A 177 -2.26 -15.54 19.18
CA SER A 177 -1.88 -16.62 18.28
C SER A 177 -0.65 -16.22 17.45
N SER A 178 0.38 -17.08 17.45
CA SER A 178 1.63 -16.83 16.73
C SER A 178 1.55 -17.17 15.23
N ASN A 179 0.63 -18.05 14.84
CA ASN A 179 0.49 -18.55 13.47
C ASN A 179 -0.85 -18.17 12.81
N GLY A 180 -1.68 -17.35 13.48
CA GLY A 180 -2.95 -16.86 12.95
C GLY A 180 -4.05 -17.91 12.81
N HIS A 181 -3.90 -19.12 13.40
CA HIS A 181 -4.88 -20.21 13.25
C HIS A 181 -6.28 -19.92 13.82
N LEU A 182 -6.48 -18.79 14.51
CA LEU A 182 -7.77 -18.33 15.03
C LEU A 182 -8.31 -17.12 14.27
N ASP A 183 -7.62 -16.65 13.23
CA ASP A 183 -7.99 -15.43 12.52
C ASP A 183 -9.32 -15.58 11.80
N LEU A 184 -9.51 -16.69 11.08
CA LEU A 184 -10.77 -16.93 10.37
C LEU A 184 -11.90 -17.32 11.33
N PHE A 185 -11.58 -18.09 12.39
CA PHE A 185 -12.50 -18.34 13.50
C PHE A 185 -13.03 -17.02 14.09
N LEU A 186 -12.15 -16.06 14.38
CA LEU A 186 -12.53 -14.76 14.94
C LEU A 186 -13.46 -13.99 14.00
N ARG A 187 -13.13 -13.94 12.71
CA ARG A 187 -13.96 -13.30 11.68
C ARG A 187 -15.38 -13.87 11.68
N PHE A 188 -15.51 -15.19 11.66
CA PHE A 188 -16.82 -15.85 11.72
C PHE A 188 -17.55 -15.57 13.02
N LEU A 189 -16.85 -15.65 14.16
CA LEU A 189 -17.45 -15.42 15.47
C LEU A 189 -18.04 -14.01 15.60
N LEU A 190 -17.31 -13.00 15.12
CA LEU A 190 -17.78 -11.62 15.11
C LEU A 190 -18.89 -11.41 14.08
N GLY A 191 -18.82 -12.03 12.89
CA GLY A 191 -19.93 -12.00 11.95
C GLY A 191 -21.21 -12.61 12.53
N LEU A 192 -21.12 -13.68 13.32
CA LEU A 192 -22.26 -14.30 14.01
C LEU A 192 -22.87 -13.41 15.10
N SER A 193 -22.12 -12.41 15.61
CA SER A 193 -22.66 -11.42 16.55
C SER A 193 -23.65 -10.46 15.90
N LEU A 194 -23.74 -10.39 14.56
CA LEU A 194 -24.71 -9.54 13.89
C LEU A 194 -26.12 -10.16 13.91
N GLN A 195 -27.08 -9.36 14.35
CA GLN A 195 -28.50 -9.72 14.37
C GLN A 195 -29.04 -10.17 12.99
N THR A 196 -28.52 -9.62 11.90
CA THR A 196 -28.87 -10.01 10.52
C THR A 196 -28.46 -11.45 10.23
N ASN A 197 -27.25 -11.84 10.64
CA ASN A 197 -26.73 -13.20 10.48
C ASN A 197 -27.43 -14.19 11.41
N GLN A 198 -27.75 -13.79 12.64
CA GLN A 198 -28.56 -14.60 13.56
C GLN A 198 -29.96 -14.89 13.01
N THR A 199 -30.53 -13.96 12.24
CA THR A 199 -31.84 -14.15 11.59
C THR A 199 -31.78 -15.23 10.50
N LEU A 200 -30.66 -15.38 9.78
CA LEU A 200 -30.46 -16.45 8.81
C LEU A 200 -30.37 -17.84 9.48
N LEU A 201 -29.91 -17.88 10.73
CA LEU A 201 -29.83 -19.09 11.56
C LEU A 201 -31.08 -19.32 12.42
N ARG A 202 -32.19 -18.65 12.10
CA ARG A 202 -33.45 -18.75 12.85
C ARG A 202 -33.97 -20.18 12.81
N GLY A 203 -34.00 -20.82 13.98
CA GLY A 203 -34.28 -22.25 14.12
C GLY A 203 -33.13 -22.97 14.82
N LEU A 204 -31.88 -22.62 14.54
CA LEU A 204 -30.73 -23.09 15.33
C LEU A 204 -30.55 -22.21 16.58
N LEU A 205 -30.66 -20.89 16.43
CA LEU A 205 -30.64 -19.94 17.55
C LEU A 205 -32.04 -19.75 18.14
N THR A 206 -32.16 -19.91 19.47
CA THR A 206 -33.43 -19.74 20.20
C THR A 206 -33.67 -18.29 20.67
N GLN A 207 -32.60 -17.51 20.86
CA GLN A 207 -32.65 -16.10 21.24
C GLN A 207 -31.86 -15.22 20.25
N THR A 208 -32.50 -14.19 19.72
CA THR A 208 -31.84 -13.09 19.02
C THR A 208 -31.52 -11.99 20.03
N GLY A 209 -30.38 -12.15 20.71
CA GLY A 209 -30.01 -11.35 21.87
C GLY A 209 -28.92 -10.29 21.62
N SER A 210 -28.25 -10.32 20.46
CA SER A 210 -27.16 -9.38 20.22
C SER A 210 -27.66 -7.94 20.13
N SER A 211 -27.22 -7.12 21.06
CA SER A 211 -27.59 -5.71 21.08
C SER A 211 -26.68 -4.91 20.14
N SER A 212 -27.24 -4.00 19.35
CA SER A 212 -26.46 -3.05 18.54
C SER A 212 -25.39 -2.30 19.36
N GLN A 213 -25.64 -2.13 20.67
CA GLN A 213 -24.71 -1.52 21.62
C GLN A 213 -23.50 -2.41 21.92
N THR A 214 -23.68 -3.74 22.01
CA THR A 214 -22.59 -4.72 22.18
C THR A 214 -21.64 -4.63 20.99
N ASN A 215 -22.17 -4.70 19.76
CA ASN A 215 -21.36 -4.63 18.54
C ASN A 215 -20.60 -3.31 18.42
N GLN A 216 -21.20 -2.17 18.77
CA GLN A 216 -20.50 -0.88 18.79
C GLN A 216 -19.31 -0.85 19.75
N LYS A 217 -19.45 -1.43 20.95
CA LYS A 217 -18.34 -1.53 21.90
C LYS A 217 -17.25 -2.48 21.40
N THR A 218 -17.62 -3.59 20.76
CA THR A 218 -16.66 -4.51 20.14
C THR A 218 -15.91 -3.84 18.99
N ILE A 219 -16.60 -3.10 18.11
CA ILE A 219 -15.99 -2.29 17.03
C ILE A 219 -14.98 -1.31 17.61
N GLN A 220 -15.36 -0.58 18.67
CA GLN A 220 -14.46 0.38 19.31
C GLN A 220 -13.21 -0.30 19.89
N TYR A 221 -13.37 -1.45 20.54
CA TYR A 221 -12.25 -2.24 21.05
C TYR A 221 -11.32 -2.73 19.93
N ILE A 222 -11.87 -3.15 18.77
CA ILE A 222 -11.05 -3.52 17.61
C ILE A 222 -10.24 -2.32 17.10
N LYS A 223 -10.86 -1.13 17.00
CA LYS A 223 -10.17 0.11 16.57
C LYS A 223 -9.05 0.51 17.54
N GLU A 224 -9.27 0.32 18.84
CA GLU A 224 -8.23 0.48 19.87
C GLU A 224 -7.09 -0.52 19.65
N LYS A 225 -7.38 -1.80 19.41
CA LYS A 225 -6.35 -2.81 19.13
C LYS A 225 -5.55 -2.54 17.86
N ILE A 226 -6.19 -2.04 16.80
CA ILE A 226 -5.47 -1.60 15.59
C ILE A 226 -4.52 -0.43 15.93
N SER A 227 -4.92 0.46 16.86
CA SER A 227 -4.12 1.62 17.27
C SER A 227 -2.90 1.25 18.13
N GLU A 228 -2.88 0.07 18.75
CA GLU A 228 -1.79 -0.43 19.61
C GLU A 228 -0.55 -0.94 18.83
N ASN A 229 -0.41 -0.59 17.54
CA ASN A 229 0.74 -0.92 16.69
C ASN A 229 1.01 -2.45 16.57
N GLN A 230 -0.06 -3.20 16.26
CA GLN A 230 -0.01 -4.63 15.96
C GLN A 230 0.83 -4.93 14.72
N SER A 231 1.21 -6.20 14.52
CA SER A 231 1.82 -6.62 13.24
C SER A 231 0.84 -6.41 12.08
N THR A 232 1.37 -6.24 10.87
CA THR A 232 0.55 -5.96 9.69
C THR A 232 -0.50 -7.03 9.44
N GLU A 233 -0.13 -8.31 9.58
CA GLU A 233 -1.03 -9.45 9.38
C GLU A 233 -2.19 -9.42 10.38
N LYS A 234 -1.90 -9.11 11.66
CA LYS A 234 -2.92 -8.98 12.71
C LYS A 234 -3.84 -7.80 12.45
N SER A 235 -3.29 -6.64 12.07
CA SER A 235 -4.08 -5.47 11.70
C SER A 235 -5.01 -5.77 10.52
N ILE A 236 -4.52 -6.46 9.47
CA ILE A 236 -5.35 -6.89 8.34
C ILE A 236 -6.49 -7.80 8.80
N ASN A 237 -6.21 -8.78 9.66
CA ASN A 237 -7.25 -9.64 10.21
C ASN A 237 -8.31 -8.83 10.99
N LEU A 238 -7.90 -7.84 11.79
CA LEU A 238 -8.83 -6.95 12.50
C LEU A 238 -9.66 -6.08 11.54
N PHE A 239 -9.13 -5.61 10.42
CA PHE A 239 -9.93 -4.94 9.38
C PHE A 239 -10.93 -5.89 8.73
N HIS A 240 -10.56 -7.15 8.48
CA HIS A 240 -11.53 -8.14 8.03
C HIS A 240 -12.63 -8.39 9.07
N CYS A 241 -12.30 -8.37 10.36
CA CYS A 241 -13.29 -8.45 11.43
C CYS A 241 -14.24 -7.24 11.44
N LEU A 242 -13.73 -6.02 11.22
CA LEU A 242 -14.56 -4.82 11.06
C LEU A 242 -15.51 -4.95 9.86
N ASN A 243 -15.03 -5.50 8.74
CA ASN A 243 -15.86 -5.77 7.55
C ASN A 243 -16.97 -6.80 7.86
N GLU A 244 -16.69 -7.87 8.61
CA GLU A 244 -17.71 -8.83 9.06
C GLU A 244 -18.76 -8.16 9.96
N LEU A 245 -18.36 -7.15 10.75
CA LEU A 245 -19.25 -6.32 11.56
C LEU A 245 -19.92 -5.17 10.78
N LYS A 246 -19.69 -5.08 9.46
CA LYS A 246 -20.20 -4.04 8.55
C LYS A 246 -19.76 -2.62 8.95
N ASP A 247 -18.60 -2.47 9.57
CA ASP A 247 -17.96 -1.18 9.85
C ASP A 247 -16.81 -0.94 8.87
N ALA A 248 -17.00 0.02 7.97
CA ALA A 248 -15.97 0.46 7.02
C ALA A 248 -15.43 1.86 7.36
N SER A 249 -15.71 2.40 8.55
CA SER A 249 -15.58 3.83 8.81
C SER A 249 -14.14 4.34 8.67
N LEU A 250 -13.16 3.57 9.15
CA LEU A 250 -11.73 3.91 9.04
C LEU A 250 -11.24 3.84 7.58
N VAL A 251 -11.72 2.85 6.83
CA VAL A 251 -11.37 2.68 5.41
C VAL A 251 -11.97 3.82 4.58
N GLU A 252 -13.25 4.14 4.79
CA GLU A 252 -13.95 5.23 4.12
C GLU A 252 -13.32 6.60 4.44
N GLU A 253 -12.84 6.80 5.67
CA GLU A 253 -12.14 8.01 6.07
C GLU A 253 -10.85 8.22 5.26
N ILE A 254 -10.03 7.17 5.12
CA ILE A 254 -8.78 7.24 4.35
C ILE A 254 -9.05 7.31 2.85
N GLN A 255 -9.99 6.53 2.32
CA GLN A 255 -10.37 6.61 0.91
C GLN A 255 -10.89 8.00 0.52
N ARG A 256 -11.66 8.65 1.40
CA ARG A 256 -12.11 10.03 1.18
C ARG A 256 -10.94 11.00 1.12
N SER A 257 -9.98 10.88 2.04
CA SER A 257 -8.77 11.70 2.08
C SER A 257 -7.85 11.49 0.87
N LEU A 258 -7.73 10.25 0.39
CA LEU A 258 -7.02 9.91 -0.85
C LEU A 258 -7.71 10.52 -2.07
N SER A 259 -9.04 10.40 -2.16
CA SER A 259 -9.84 10.91 -3.28
C SER A 259 -9.85 12.45 -3.35
N SER A 260 -9.73 13.13 -2.20
CA SER A 260 -9.61 14.59 -2.14
C SER A 260 -8.20 15.11 -2.36
N GLY A 261 -7.20 14.23 -2.47
CA GLY A 261 -5.78 14.61 -2.60
C GLY A 261 -5.25 15.38 -1.38
N SER A 262 -5.89 15.24 -0.21
CA SER A 262 -5.61 16.02 1.00
C SER A 262 -4.94 15.20 2.09
N LEU A 263 -4.43 14.01 1.78
CA LEU A 263 -3.82 13.13 2.76
C LEU A 263 -2.47 13.73 3.21
N SER A 264 -2.46 14.36 4.40
CA SER A 264 -1.23 14.74 5.09
C SER A 264 -0.75 13.53 5.90
N THR A 265 0.28 12.84 5.42
CA THR A 265 0.80 11.64 6.09
C THR A 265 1.38 11.92 7.47
N ASP A 266 1.80 13.16 7.73
CA ASP A 266 2.40 13.59 9.00
C ASP A 266 1.36 13.69 10.14
N GLU A 267 0.07 13.61 9.82
CA GLU A 267 -1.03 13.72 10.79
C GLU A 267 -1.78 12.38 11.01
N LEU A 268 -1.35 11.30 10.34
CA LEU A 268 -2.05 10.02 10.42
C LEU A 268 -1.78 9.31 11.74
N SER A 269 -2.86 8.95 12.44
CA SER A 269 -2.83 8.06 13.59
C SER A 269 -2.38 6.64 13.21
N PRO A 270 -1.93 5.81 14.16
CA PRO A 270 -1.58 4.42 13.90
C PRO A 270 -2.69 3.59 13.23
N ALA A 271 -3.96 3.84 13.59
CA ALA A 271 -5.10 3.18 12.96
C ALA A 271 -5.31 3.62 11.50
N GLN A 272 -5.13 4.90 11.21
CA GLN A 272 -5.21 5.45 9.86
C GLN A 272 -4.07 4.92 8.96
N TRP A 273 -2.84 4.81 9.49
CA TRP A 273 -1.74 4.14 8.80
C TRP A 273 -2.05 2.68 8.49
N SER A 274 -2.59 1.95 9.47
CA SER A 274 -2.99 0.56 9.29
C SER A 274 -4.11 0.42 8.26
N ALA A 275 -5.06 1.36 8.23
CA ALA A 275 -6.12 1.41 7.22
C ALA A 275 -5.57 1.69 5.82
N LEU A 276 -4.60 2.60 5.68
CA LEU A 276 -3.92 2.86 4.41
C LEU A 276 -3.20 1.60 3.90
N VAL A 277 -2.43 0.92 4.76
CA VAL A 277 -1.78 -0.35 4.41
C VAL A 277 -2.80 -1.39 3.99
N PHE A 278 -3.89 -1.54 4.73
CA PHE A 278 -4.97 -2.48 4.39
C PHE A 278 -5.60 -2.18 3.02
N ILE A 279 -5.88 -0.91 2.72
CA ILE A 279 -6.43 -0.48 1.42
C ILE A 279 -5.47 -0.86 0.28
N LEU A 280 -4.18 -0.52 0.43
CA LEU A 280 -3.17 -0.74 -0.61
C LEU A 280 -2.90 -2.22 -0.86
N LEU A 281 -2.86 -3.03 0.21
CA LEU A 281 -2.68 -4.49 0.08
C LEU A 281 -3.93 -5.21 -0.43
N SER A 282 -5.11 -4.61 -0.29
CA SER A 282 -6.37 -5.17 -0.80
C SER A 282 -6.68 -4.73 -2.24
N SER A 283 -5.91 -3.81 -2.80
CA SER A 283 -6.06 -3.26 -4.15
C SER A 283 -5.06 -3.93 -5.09
N ASP A 284 -5.54 -4.81 -5.99
CA ASP A 284 -4.66 -5.46 -6.98
C ASP A 284 -3.91 -4.44 -7.87
N GLN A 285 -4.45 -3.23 -8.05
CA GLN A 285 -3.84 -2.21 -8.91
C GLN A 285 -2.59 -1.56 -8.30
N ASP A 286 -2.53 -1.44 -6.97
CA ASP A 286 -1.45 -0.72 -6.29
C ASP A 286 -0.23 -1.61 -6.01
N LEU A 287 -0.39 -2.94 -6.12
CA LEU A 287 0.69 -3.91 -5.96
C LEU A 287 1.56 -4.07 -7.20
N ASP A 288 1.11 -3.65 -8.39
CA ASP A 288 1.97 -3.73 -9.57
C ASP A 288 3.07 -2.65 -9.54
N VAL A 289 2.68 -1.39 -9.29
CA VAL A 289 3.61 -0.26 -9.19
C VAL A 289 3.28 0.60 -7.98
N PHE A 290 4.05 0.41 -6.91
CA PHE A 290 3.97 1.23 -5.71
C PHE A 290 4.93 2.42 -5.82
N ASP A 291 4.36 3.63 -5.87
CA ASP A 291 5.11 4.90 -5.85
C ASP A 291 4.88 5.60 -4.52
N LEU A 292 5.91 5.62 -3.68
CA LEU A 292 5.84 6.19 -2.34
C LEU A 292 5.47 7.68 -2.38
N LYS A 293 5.91 8.43 -3.41
CA LYS A 293 5.65 9.87 -3.54
C LYS A 293 4.17 10.22 -3.73
N LYS A 294 3.33 9.26 -4.12
CA LYS A 294 1.87 9.45 -4.16
C LYS A 294 1.27 9.65 -2.76
N TYR A 295 1.98 9.20 -1.72
CA TYR A 295 1.54 9.28 -0.33
C TYR A 295 2.42 10.24 0.47
N SER A 296 3.74 10.05 0.45
CA SER A 296 4.69 10.86 1.22
C SER A 296 6.11 10.74 0.65
N ASN A 297 6.98 11.70 0.96
CA ASN A 297 8.40 11.66 0.61
C ASN A 297 9.31 11.58 1.85
N SER A 298 8.86 10.87 2.89
CA SER A 298 9.57 10.72 4.15
C SER A 298 10.00 9.26 4.44
N GLU A 299 11.12 9.12 5.15
CA GLU A 299 11.58 7.83 5.67
C GLU A 299 10.57 7.22 6.65
N GLU A 300 9.85 8.03 7.45
CA GLU A 300 8.83 7.52 8.36
C GLU A 300 7.68 6.85 7.60
N ALA A 301 7.14 7.50 6.58
CA ALA A 301 6.09 6.93 5.74
C ALA A 301 6.56 5.67 5.02
N PHE A 302 7.81 5.67 4.52
CA PHE A 302 8.43 4.47 3.95
C PHE A 302 8.40 3.29 4.94
N LEU A 303 8.83 3.49 6.19
CA LEU A 303 8.83 2.44 7.20
C LEU A 303 7.42 1.96 7.55
N LYS A 304 6.42 2.84 7.57
CA LYS A 304 5.01 2.46 7.79
C LYS A 304 4.40 1.72 6.61
N LEU A 305 4.85 1.99 5.38
CA LEU A 305 4.37 1.37 4.14
C LEU A 305 5.27 0.23 3.64
N LEU A 306 6.28 -0.17 4.42
CA LEU A 306 7.16 -1.29 4.11
C LEU A 306 6.41 -2.59 3.75
N PRO A 307 5.27 -2.94 4.39
CA PRO A 307 4.50 -4.12 3.98
C PRO A 307 3.97 -4.04 2.54
N VAL A 308 3.61 -2.83 2.06
CA VAL A 308 3.17 -2.60 0.69
C VAL A 308 4.35 -2.75 -0.27
N VAL A 309 5.51 -2.20 0.08
CA VAL A 309 6.76 -2.38 -0.69
C VAL A 309 7.09 -3.85 -0.85
N LYS A 310 7.00 -4.64 0.23
CA LYS A 310 7.24 -6.09 0.21
C LYS A 310 6.31 -6.85 -0.74
N ALA A 311 5.04 -6.46 -0.78
CA ALA A 311 4.02 -7.11 -1.61
C ALA A 311 4.03 -6.67 -3.07
N SER A 312 4.71 -5.56 -3.39
CA SER A 312 4.68 -4.95 -4.72
C SER A 312 5.65 -5.61 -5.71
N ASN A 313 5.31 -5.57 -7.00
CA ASN A 313 6.21 -5.98 -8.09
C ASN A 313 7.28 -4.91 -8.36
N LYS A 314 6.87 -3.64 -8.34
CA LYS A 314 7.75 -2.50 -8.56
C LYS A 314 7.59 -1.47 -7.46
N ALA A 315 8.71 -1.06 -6.84
CA ALA A 315 8.76 0.01 -5.86
C ALA A 315 9.55 1.21 -6.39
N ILE A 316 8.87 2.35 -6.53
CA ILE A 316 9.46 3.64 -6.86
C ILE A 316 9.63 4.42 -5.56
N LEU A 317 10.87 4.44 -5.06
CA LEU A 317 11.27 5.09 -3.82
C LEU A 317 12.23 6.26 -4.09
N SER A 318 12.33 6.70 -5.35
CA SER A 318 13.30 7.71 -5.75
C SER A 318 13.01 9.05 -5.06
N GLY A 319 14.01 9.68 -4.45
CA GLY A 319 13.90 11.02 -3.86
C GLY A 319 12.87 11.11 -2.72
N CYS A 320 12.86 10.11 -1.84
CA CYS A 320 11.99 9.97 -0.67
C CYS A 320 12.75 10.19 0.65
N ASN A 321 13.90 10.86 0.59
CA ASN A 321 14.78 11.14 1.74
C ASN A 321 15.17 9.87 2.53
N LEU A 322 15.39 8.77 1.81
CA LEU A 322 15.81 7.50 2.41
C LEU A 322 17.32 7.51 2.68
N ALA A 323 17.72 6.91 3.81
CA ALA A 323 19.10 6.81 4.24
C ALA A 323 19.45 5.35 4.64
N GLU A 324 20.52 5.16 5.41
CA GLU A 324 21.00 3.83 5.83
C GLU A 324 19.93 3.00 6.55
N LYS A 325 19.18 3.59 7.49
CA LYS A 325 18.11 2.89 8.23
C LYS A 325 17.02 2.34 7.31
N SER A 326 16.66 3.09 6.28
CA SER A 326 15.74 2.61 5.23
C SER A 326 16.31 1.40 4.49
N CYS A 327 17.61 1.38 4.24
CA CYS A 327 18.29 0.27 3.56
C CYS A 327 18.36 -0.99 4.42
N GLU A 328 18.53 -0.87 5.74
CA GLU A 328 18.41 -1.99 6.67
C GLU A 328 17.00 -2.61 6.61
N ALA A 329 15.96 -1.77 6.61
CA ALA A 329 14.58 -2.24 6.49
C ALA A 329 14.31 -2.92 5.13
N LEU A 330 14.83 -2.35 4.02
CA LEU A 330 14.75 -2.98 2.69
C LEU A 330 15.53 -4.28 2.61
N SER A 331 16.67 -4.38 3.29
CA SER A 331 17.46 -5.60 3.37
C SER A 331 16.64 -6.77 3.91
N LEU A 332 15.88 -6.53 4.99
CA LEU A 332 14.95 -7.51 5.56
C LEU A 332 13.81 -7.88 4.59
N VAL A 333 13.33 -6.93 3.79
CA VAL A 333 12.31 -7.19 2.76
C VAL A 333 12.88 -8.06 1.64
N LEU A 334 14.03 -7.70 1.08
CA LEU A 334 14.69 -8.41 -0.01
C LEU A 334 15.12 -9.82 0.40
N GLY A 335 15.50 -10.01 1.67
CA GLY A 335 15.83 -11.31 2.26
C GLY A 335 14.61 -12.18 2.61
N SER A 336 13.39 -11.65 2.52
CA SER A 336 12.17 -12.35 2.94
C SER A 336 11.68 -13.36 1.89
N HIS A 337 11.12 -14.49 2.35
CA HIS A 337 10.52 -15.51 1.49
C HIS A 337 9.33 -15.03 0.64
N PHE A 338 8.71 -13.91 1.00
CA PHE A 338 7.50 -13.38 0.35
C PHE A 338 7.75 -12.02 -0.33
N CYS A 339 8.98 -11.80 -0.81
CA CYS A 339 9.30 -10.60 -1.58
C CYS A 339 8.88 -10.78 -3.04
N ASN A 340 8.06 -9.88 -3.57
CA ASN A 340 7.60 -9.91 -4.96
C ASN A 340 8.36 -8.92 -5.86
N LEU A 341 9.34 -8.19 -5.32
CA LEU A 341 10.00 -7.10 -6.04
C LEU A 341 10.82 -7.63 -7.22
N THR A 342 10.47 -7.12 -8.40
CA THR A 342 11.20 -7.28 -9.68
C THR A 342 11.91 -5.99 -10.09
N GLU A 343 11.39 -4.83 -9.68
CA GLU A 343 12.03 -3.52 -9.88
C GLU A 343 12.08 -2.70 -8.59
N LEU A 344 13.27 -2.19 -8.25
CA LEU A 344 13.49 -1.28 -7.13
C LEU A 344 14.22 -0.02 -7.62
N ASP A 345 13.59 1.13 -7.45
CA ASP A 345 14.18 2.44 -7.75
C ASP A 345 14.42 3.25 -6.47
N LEU A 346 15.68 3.36 -6.08
CA LEU A 346 16.17 4.13 -4.94
C LEU A 346 16.88 5.42 -5.35
N SER A 347 16.78 5.83 -6.61
CA SER A 347 17.54 6.96 -7.15
C SER A 347 17.31 8.24 -6.36
N ASN A 348 18.31 9.11 -6.25
CA ASN A 348 18.24 10.40 -5.54
C ASN A 348 17.92 10.30 -4.03
N ASN A 349 18.30 9.20 -3.39
CA ASN A 349 18.33 9.08 -1.94
C ASN A 349 19.77 9.07 -1.42
N ASP A 350 19.97 9.47 -0.17
CA ASP A 350 21.30 9.59 0.44
C ASP A 350 21.69 8.27 1.11
N VAL A 351 21.71 7.21 0.29
CA VAL A 351 21.95 5.80 0.71
C VAL A 351 23.41 5.54 1.06
N GLU A 352 24.33 6.18 0.33
CA GLU A 352 25.79 6.06 0.50
C GLU A 352 26.31 4.61 0.39
N ASP A 353 27.60 4.40 0.62
CA ASP A 353 28.22 3.07 0.54
C ASP A 353 27.72 2.11 1.64
N SER A 354 27.36 2.63 2.82
CA SER A 354 26.85 1.83 3.94
C SER A 354 25.47 1.25 3.63
N GLY A 355 24.55 2.05 3.11
CA GLY A 355 23.22 1.58 2.72
C GLY A 355 23.29 0.57 1.56
N VAL A 356 24.20 0.77 0.59
CA VAL A 356 24.45 -0.23 -0.47
C VAL A 356 24.90 -1.57 0.09
N LYS A 357 25.79 -1.59 1.09
CA LYS A 357 26.20 -2.83 1.77
C LYS A 357 25.01 -3.53 2.43
N GLN A 358 24.13 -2.78 3.11
CA GLN A 358 22.92 -3.36 3.71
C GLN A 358 22.02 -4.00 2.66
N LEU A 359 21.81 -3.33 1.52
CA LEU A 359 21.04 -3.89 0.42
C LEU A 359 21.68 -5.18 -0.14
N CYS A 360 23.00 -5.21 -0.29
CA CYS A 360 23.72 -6.41 -0.74
C CYS A 360 23.51 -7.60 0.20
N LEU A 361 23.47 -7.38 1.51
CA LEU A 361 23.18 -8.44 2.48
C LEU A 361 21.81 -9.07 2.23
N GLY A 362 20.77 -8.24 2.07
CA GLY A 362 19.40 -8.69 1.84
C GLY A 362 19.22 -9.39 0.50
N LEU A 363 19.85 -8.86 -0.56
CA LEU A 363 19.88 -9.50 -1.88
C LEU A 363 20.51 -10.89 -1.80
N ASN A 364 21.65 -11.03 -1.13
CA ASN A 364 22.34 -12.30 -0.97
C ASN A 364 21.51 -13.31 -0.16
N ASP A 365 20.82 -12.86 0.89
CA ASP A 365 19.98 -13.74 1.71
C ASP A 365 18.69 -14.15 0.96
N GLY A 366 18.07 -13.26 0.21
CA GLY A 366 16.90 -13.57 -0.63
C GLY A 366 17.20 -14.57 -1.74
N LEU A 367 18.41 -14.53 -2.30
CA LEU A 367 18.89 -15.47 -3.31
C LEU A 367 19.21 -16.85 -2.74
N LYS A 368 19.83 -16.94 -1.55
CA LYS A 368 20.04 -18.24 -0.87
C LYS A 368 18.72 -18.99 -0.65
N ASN A 369 17.65 -18.23 -0.47
CA ASN A 369 16.30 -18.77 -0.28
C ASN A 369 15.52 -18.94 -1.60
N ALA A 370 16.11 -18.64 -2.77
CA ALA A 370 15.48 -18.71 -4.10
C ALA A 370 14.21 -17.86 -4.28
N HIS A 371 14.11 -16.73 -3.58
CA HIS A 371 12.91 -15.87 -3.59
C HIS A 371 13.14 -14.44 -4.09
N CYS A 372 14.39 -14.03 -4.34
CA CYS A 372 14.65 -12.74 -4.95
C CYS A 372 14.50 -12.84 -6.48
N GLU A 373 13.48 -12.16 -7.02
CA GLU A 373 13.19 -12.04 -8.45
C GLU A 373 13.61 -10.66 -9.01
N LEU A 374 14.48 -9.93 -8.30
CA LEU A 374 14.84 -8.56 -8.65
C LEU A 374 15.61 -8.52 -9.99
N GLU A 375 15.00 -7.92 -11.01
CA GLU A 375 15.57 -7.76 -12.34
C GLU A 375 16.12 -6.35 -12.59
N THR A 376 15.58 -5.33 -11.92
CA THR A 376 16.03 -3.94 -12.05
C THR A 376 16.34 -3.31 -10.70
N LEU A 377 17.55 -2.76 -10.58
CA LEU A 377 17.97 -1.96 -9.44
C LEU A 377 18.48 -0.59 -9.93
N ARG A 378 17.85 0.49 -9.50
CA ARG A 378 18.29 1.85 -9.79
C ARG A 378 18.79 2.51 -8.50
N LEU A 379 20.07 2.88 -8.50
CA LEU A 379 20.79 3.54 -7.41
C LEU A 379 21.43 4.84 -7.92
N SER A 380 20.77 5.48 -8.89
CA SER A 380 21.29 6.65 -9.56
C SER A 380 21.27 7.86 -8.63
N GLY A 381 22.36 8.60 -8.49
CA GLY A 381 22.38 9.77 -7.61
C GLY A 381 22.44 9.44 -6.11
N CYS A 382 22.90 8.24 -5.73
CA CYS A 382 22.88 7.74 -4.35
C CYS A 382 24.15 8.00 -3.52
N GLN A 383 25.07 8.81 -4.03
CA GLN A 383 26.37 9.12 -3.39
C GLN A 383 27.29 7.90 -3.22
N ILE A 384 27.23 6.95 -4.15
CA ILE A 384 28.01 5.71 -4.13
C ILE A 384 29.44 5.99 -4.60
N THR A 385 30.43 5.41 -3.93
CA THR A 385 31.84 5.44 -4.33
C THR A 385 32.32 4.08 -4.84
N ASP A 386 33.63 3.95 -5.08
CA ASP A 386 34.27 2.68 -5.42
C ASP A 386 34.05 1.60 -4.36
N GLU A 387 33.84 1.98 -3.10
CA GLU A 387 33.61 1.05 -1.99
C GLU A 387 32.23 0.36 -2.10
N GLY A 388 31.14 1.14 -2.16
CA GLY A 388 29.79 0.59 -2.31
C GLY A 388 29.61 -0.13 -3.64
N CYS A 389 30.21 0.39 -4.71
CA CYS A 389 30.27 -0.30 -5.99
C CYS A 389 31.01 -1.64 -5.90
N GLY A 390 32.09 -1.72 -5.10
CA GLY A 390 32.80 -2.96 -4.84
C GLY A 390 31.91 -4.00 -4.17
N SER A 391 31.11 -3.60 -3.18
CA SER A 391 30.13 -4.48 -2.52
C SER A 391 29.06 -4.99 -3.48
N LEU A 392 28.54 -4.14 -4.37
CA LEU A 392 27.59 -4.56 -5.41
C LEU A 392 28.21 -5.55 -6.37
N VAL A 393 29.46 -5.33 -6.80
CA VAL A 393 30.17 -6.26 -7.70
C VAL A 393 30.35 -7.63 -7.05
N LEU A 394 30.71 -7.67 -5.77
CA LEU A 394 30.80 -8.93 -5.04
C LEU A 394 29.45 -9.65 -4.95
N ALA A 395 28.35 -8.92 -4.65
CA ALA A 395 27.01 -9.50 -4.67
C ALA A 395 26.61 -10.01 -6.07
N LEU A 396 26.99 -9.28 -7.12
CA LEU A 396 26.76 -9.67 -8.52
C LEU A 396 27.46 -10.98 -8.86
N ASP A 397 28.72 -11.11 -8.46
CA ASP A 397 29.55 -12.30 -8.70
C ASP A 397 29.06 -13.51 -7.93
N GLU A 398 28.57 -13.28 -6.71
CA GLU A 398 28.21 -14.38 -5.84
C GLU A 398 26.93 -15.05 -6.30
N ASN A 399 25.86 -14.34 -6.70
CA ASN A 399 24.60 -14.99 -7.17
C ASN A 399 23.53 -14.08 -7.85
N LEU A 400 23.75 -12.81 -8.20
CA LEU A 400 22.69 -11.95 -8.82
C LEU A 400 22.46 -12.21 -10.32
N THR A 401 22.35 -13.47 -10.73
CA THR A 401 22.17 -13.88 -12.14
C THR A 401 20.88 -13.38 -12.79
N ARG A 402 19.92 -12.90 -11.99
CA ARG A 402 18.61 -12.39 -12.46
C ARG A 402 18.60 -10.89 -12.72
N LEU A 403 19.55 -10.14 -12.17
CA LEU A 403 19.58 -8.70 -12.36
C LEU A 403 19.96 -8.41 -13.82
N LYS A 404 19.04 -7.74 -14.54
CA LYS A 404 19.17 -7.36 -15.97
C LYS A 404 19.49 -5.89 -16.14
N LYS A 405 19.00 -5.02 -15.25
CA LYS A 405 19.27 -3.58 -15.29
C LYS A 405 19.85 -3.08 -13.97
N LEU A 406 21.02 -2.43 -14.06
CA LEU A 406 21.66 -1.72 -12.96
C LEU A 406 21.99 -0.29 -13.38
N ASP A 407 21.43 0.68 -12.68
CA ASP A 407 21.72 2.10 -12.87
C ASP A 407 22.47 2.67 -11.67
N LEU A 408 23.74 3.02 -11.89
CA LEU A 408 24.67 3.67 -10.98
C LEU A 408 25.08 5.06 -11.49
N SER A 409 24.37 5.63 -12.47
CA SER A 409 24.62 6.98 -12.97
C SER A 409 24.52 8.03 -11.84
N TYR A 410 25.14 9.19 -12.04
CA TYR A 410 25.20 10.28 -11.07
C TYR A 410 25.79 9.86 -9.70
N ASN A 411 26.81 9.00 -9.68
CA ASN A 411 27.58 8.62 -8.48
C ASN A 411 29.08 8.95 -8.65
N HIS A 412 29.92 8.67 -7.64
CA HIS A 412 31.37 8.90 -7.72
C HIS A 412 32.17 7.60 -7.88
N LEU A 413 32.01 6.96 -9.04
CA LEU A 413 32.82 5.82 -9.41
C LEU A 413 34.12 6.29 -10.07
N GLY A 414 35.26 5.79 -9.60
CA GLY A 414 36.57 6.05 -10.19
C GLY A 414 36.67 5.50 -11.63
N GLU A 415 37.52 6.11 -12.47
CA GLU A 415 37.74 5.65 -13.85
C GLU A 415 38.07 4.16 -13.94
N GLY A 416 38.97 3.68 -13.06
CA GLY A 416 39.33 2.26 -13.00
C GLY A 416 38.15 1.35 -12.67
N ARG A 417 37.30 1.74 -11.72
CA ARG A 417 36.11 0.97 -11.33
C ARG A 417 35.07 0.93 -12.45
N ARG A 418 34.81 2.06 -13.11
CA ARG A 418 33.88 2.15 -14.25
C ARG A 418 34.36 1.34 -15.46
N ALA A 419 35.65 1.43 -15.78
CA ALA A 419 36.25 0.65 -16.86
C ALA A 419 36.16 -0.85 -16.56
N SER A 420 36.47 -1.25 -15.32
CA SER A 420 36.34 -2.63 -14.87
C SER A 420 34.92 -3.15 -15.04
N LEU A 421 33.90 -2.45 -14.50
CA LEU A 421 32.49 -2.82 -14.66
C LEU A 421 32.06 -2.93 -16.13
N THR A 422 32.44 -1.96 -16.95
CA THR A 422 32.02 -1.92 -18.37
C THR A 422 32.66 -3.05 -19.18
N SER A 423 33.92 -3.40 -18.88
CA SER A 423 34.62 -4.52 -19.53
C SER A 423 34.00 -5.89 -19.25
N ARG A 424 33.21 -6.02 -18.18
CA ARG A 424 32.52 -7.28 -17.86
C ARG A 424 31.35 -7.59 -18.78
N ARG A 425 30.91 -6.65 -19.61
CA ARG A 425 29.85 -6.89 -20.62
C ARG A 425 30.23 -8.00 -21.61
N ASP A 426 31.52 -8.27 -21.76
CA ASP A 426 32.04 -9.34 -22.63
C ASP A 426 32.14 -10.71 -21.90
N ASP A 427 31.86 -10.78 -20.59
CA ASP A 427 31.89 -12.01 -19.79
C ASP A 427 30.62 -12.84 -20.08
N PRO A 428 30.74 -14.13 -20.47
CA PRO A 428 29.58 -14.99 -20.72
C PRO A 428 28.68 -15.22 -19.50
N ASN A 429 29.18 -14.98 -18.28
CA ASN A 429 28.41 -15.09 -17.04
C ASN A 429 27.75 -13.75 -16.63
N TRP A 430 27.86 -12.71 -17.45
CA TRP A 430 27.30 -11.40 -17.18
C TRP A 430 25.79 -11.37 -17.49
N SER A 431 24.96 -11.15 -16.46
CA SER A 431 23.49 -11.13 -16.60
C SER A 431 22.90 -9.76 -16.96
N LEU A 432 23.65 -8.67 -16.74
CA LEU A 432 23.15 -7.31 -16.91
C LEU A 432 23.10 -6.91 -18.39
N GLU A 433 21.88 -6.81 -18.92
CA GLU A 433 21.58 -6.26 -20.25
C GLU A 433 21.81 -4.75 -20.31
N ILE A 434 21.48 -4.03 -19.23
CA ILE A 434 21.59 -2.57 -19.13
C ILE A 434 22.44 -2.20 -17.91
N LEU A 435 23.57 -1.55 -18.16
CA LEU A 435 24.43 -0.98 -17.13
C LEU A 435 24.65 0.51 -17.40
N GLU A 436 24.20 1.38 -16.49
CA GLU A 436 24.37 2.83 -16.57
C GLU A 436 25.34 3.27 -15.46
N VAL A 437 26.53 3.79 -15.80
CA VAL A 437 27.56 4.24 -14.83
C VAL A 437 27.99 5.69 -15.05
N GLU A 438 27.36 6.37 -16.02
CA GLU A 438 27.63 7.75 -16.39
C GLU A 438 26.33 8.56 -16.39
N PRO A 439 26.40 9.87 -16.06
CA PRO A 439 27.60 10.62 -15.69
C PRO A 439 28.10 10.26 -14.28
N ALA A 440 29.40 10.25 -14.05
CA ALA A 440 29.99 10.04 -12.72
C ALA A 440 31.03 11.12 -12.36
N GLY A 441 31.34 11.24 -11.07
CA GLY A 441 32.32 12.21 -10.58
C GLY A 441 32.04 12.74 -9.17
N GLN A 442 33.05 13.39 -8.59
CA GLN A 442 33.04 13.84 -7.21
C GLN A 442 31.90 14.82 -6.90
N ARG A 443 31.45 15.60 -7.91
CA ARG A 443 30.32 16.53 -7.76
C ARG A 443 29.02 15.85 -7.29
N TRP A 444 28.86 14.56 -7.55
CA TRP A 444 27.64 13.81 -7.21
C TRP A 444 27.61 13.27 -5.78
N LEU A 445 28.69 13.45 -5.02
CA LEU A 445 28.72 13.26 -3.56
C LEU A 445 28.07 14.43 -2.79
N THR A 446 27.39 15.33 -3.50
CA THR A 446 26.55 16.35 -2.86
C THR A 446 25.22 15.69 -2.46
N PRO A 447 24.75 15.84 -1.21
CA PRO A 447 23.46 15.29 -0.79
C PRO A 447 22.23 15.90 -1.48
N GLY A 448 21.18 15.09 -1.62
CA GLY A 448 19.89 15.50 -2.18
C GLY A 448 19.94 16.08 -3.59
N LEU A 449 18.87 16.79 -4.00
CA LEU A 449 18.72 17.26 -5.38
C LEU A 449 19.69 18.40 -5.76
N ARG A 450 20.32 19.06 -4.79
CA ARG A 450 21.28 20.16 -5.02
C ARG A 450 22.50 19.71 -5.83
N LYS A 451 22.81 18.41 -5.89
CA LYS A 451 23.87 17.86 -6.75
C LYS A 451 23.67 18.18 -8.24
N TYR A 452 22.41 18.37 -8.66
CA TYR A 452 22.02 18.73 -10.02
C TYR A 452 21.97 20.23 -10.28
N SER A 453 22.52 21.06 -9.38
CA SER A 453 22.48 22.51 -9.50
C SER A 453 22.90 22.99 -10.90
N HIS A 454 22.03 23.79 -11.51
CA HIS A 454 22.18 24.33 -12.85
C HIS A 454 21.98 25.84 -12.79
N GLN A 455 23.01 26.59 -13.15
CA GLN A 455 22.96 28.05 -13.11
C GLN A 455 22.12 28.59 -14.26
N LEU A 456 21.04 29.29 -13.93
CA LEU A 456 20.15 29.88 -14.92
C LEU A 456 20.69 31.21 -15.45
N THR A 457 20.53 31.44 -16.75
CA THR A 457 20.82 32.72 -17.41
C THR A 457 19.59 33.17 -18.17
N ILE A 458 19.13 34.39 -17.92
CA ILE A 458 17.97 34.97 -18.59
C ILE A 458 18.28 35.31 -20.03
N ASP A 459 17.39 34.94 -20.95
CA ASP A 459 17.49 35.35 -22.33
C ASP A 459 16.83 36.72 -22.54
N ALA A 460 17.65 37.77 -22.57
CA ALA A 460 17.22 39.15 -22.76
C ALA A 460 16.42 39.39 -24.06
N ASP A 461 16.58 38.53 -25.07
CA ASP A 461 15.85 38.65 -26.34
C ASP A 461 14.39 38.18 -26.21
N THR A 462 14.11 37.35 -25.20
CA THR A 462 12.73 36.90 -24.91
C THR A 462 11.98 37.84 -23.97
N VAL A 463 12.69 38.60 -23.13
CA VAL A 463 12.11 39.37 -22.02
C VAL A 463 11.06 40.38 -22.49
N SER A 464 9.85 40.29 -21.95
CA SER A 464 8.81 41.27 -22.25
C SER A 464 9.23 42.69 -21.83
N ARG A 465 8.83 43.70 -22.61
CA ARG A 465 9.05 45.12 -22.26
C ARG A 465 8.38 45.54 -20.95
N LYS A 466 7.46 44.73 -20.41
CA LYS A 466 6.83 44.94 -19.09
C LYS A 466 7.73 44.51 -17.92
N LEU A 467 8.84 43.84 -18.20
CA LEU A 467 9.77 43.33 -17.19
C LEU A 467 11.08 44.11 -17.26
N LYS A 468 11.67 44.38 -16.09
CA LYS A 468 12.95 45.07 -15.92
C LYS A 468 13.99 44.11 -15.37
N LEU A 469 15.06 43.92 -16.12
CA LEU A 469 16.25 43.18 -15.68
C LEU A 469 17.16 44.06 -14.80
N SER A 470 17.79 43.45 -13.82
CA SER A 470 18.77 44.09 -12.91
C SER A 470 19.75 43.05 -12.37
N HIS A 471 20.78 43.50 -11.63
CA HIS A 471 21.81 42.63 -11.03
C HIS A 471 22.41 41.65 -12.06
N ASN A 472 22.98 42.17 -13.15
CA ASN A 472 23.57 41.37 -14.23
C ASN A 472 22.63 40.26 -14.77
N ASN A 473 21.34 40.59 -14.93
CA ASN A 473 20.29 39.68 -15.40
C ASN A 473 19.99 38.49 -14.47
N GLN A 474 20.33 38.60 -13.18
CA GLN A 474 19.95 37.60 -12.17
C GLN A 474 18.64 37.96 -11.45
N MET A 475 18.20 39.22 -11.52
CA MET A 475 16.95 39.68 -10.91
C MET A 475 16.03 40.33 -11.94
N VAL A 476 14.75 39.95 -11.90
CA VAL A 476 13.69 40.50 -12.74
C VAL A 476 12.57 41.03 -11.88
N ALA A 477 12.08 42.21 -12.21
CA ALA A 477 10.90 42.79 -11.59
C ALA A 477 9.91 43.25 -12.66
N HIS A 478 8.63 43.32 -12.31
CA HIS A 478 7.66 44.00 -13.16
C HIS A 478 7.95 45.50 -13.17
N GLY A 479 8.15 46.09 -14.35
CA GLY A 479 8.37 47.52 -14.51
C GLY A 479 7.06 48.31 -14.37
N GLU A 480 7.13 49.51 -13.81
CA GLU A 480 6.00 50.47 -13.83
C GLU A 480 5.82 51.06 -15.24
N GLU A 481 6.93 51.19 -15.98
CA GLU A 481 6.99 51.66 -17.37
C GLU A 481 7.52 50.58 -18.31
N LEU A 482 7.20 50.71 -19.61
CA LEU A 482 7.72 49.81 -20.64
C LEU A 482 9.22 50.06 -20.86
N GLN A 483 10.01 49.00 -20.77
CA GLN A 483 11.44 49.03 -20.98
C GLN A 483 11.79 49.18 -22.47
N THR A 484 12.85 49.93 -22.74
CA THR A 484 13.35 50.27 -24.09
C THR A 484 14.23 49.17 -24.68
N TYR A 485 13.74 47.93 -24.68
CA TYR A 485 14.45 46.81 -25.31
C TYR A 485 14.27 46.81 -26.83
N THR A 486 15.36 46.49 -27.55
CA THR A 486 15.35 46.30 -29.01
C THR A 486 14.32 45.25 -29.41
N ASP A 487 13.57 45.49 -30.48
CA ASP A 487 12.63 44.51 -30.98
C ASP A 487 13.34 43.22 -31.40
N HIS A 488 12.74 42.08 -31.05
CA HIS A 488 13.26 40.76 -31.38
C HIS A 488 12.08 39.80 -31.67
N PRO A 489 12.18 38.89 -32.66
CA PRO A 489 11.11 37.94 -32.98
C PRO A 489 10.70 37.09 -31.78
N ASP A 490 11.67 36.72 -30.94
CA ASP A 490 11.48 35.88 -29.77
C ASP A 490 10.95 36.59 -28.52
N ARG A 491 10.74 37.91 -28.58
CA ARG A 491 10.29 38.72 -27.43
C ARG A 491 8.82 38.49 -27.10
N PHE A 492 8.48 38.27 -25.83
CA PHE A 492 7.09 38.25 -25.38
C PHE A 492 6.46 39.66 -25.43
N ASP A 493 5.48 39.87 -26.31
CA ASP A 493 4.83 41.18 -26.48
C ASP A 493 3.49 41.31 -25.72
N VAL A 494 2.79 40.20 -25.48
CA VAL A 494 1.47 40.20 -24.82
C VAL A 494 1.58 40.22 -23.29
N LYS A 495 2.17 39.17 -22.71
CA LYS A 495 2.21 38.93 -21.26
C LYS A 495 3.62 39.20 -20.72
N PRO A 496 3.76 39.62 -19.45
CA PRO A 496 5.04 39.89 -18.80
C PRO A 496 5.80 38.59 -18.51
N GLN A 497 6.33 37.96 -19.56
CA GLN A 497 7.00 36.66 -19.56
C GLN A 497 8.44 36.75 -20.08
N LEU A 498 9.24 35.75 -19.75
CA LEU A 498 10.57 35.52 -20.30
C LEU A 498 10.93 34.03 -20.25
N LEU A 499 11.95 33.65 -21.03
CA LEU A 499 12.63 32.36 -20.96
C LEU A 499 14.12 32.55 -20.60
N CYS A 500 14.71 31.51 -20.03
CA CYS A 500 16.15 31.38 -19.88
C CYS A 500 16.79 30.89 -21.19
N LYS A 501 18.08 31.22 -21.35
CA LYS A 501 18.82 31.00 -22.60
C LYS A 501 19.26 29.55 -22.81
N THR A 502 19.66 28.88 -21.73
CA THR A 502 20.21 27.52 -21.79
C THR A 502 19.09 26.49 -21.72
N GLY A 503 19.06 25.59 -22.69
CA GLY A 503 18.16 24.45 -22.68
C GLY A 503 18.60 23.41 -21.66
N LEU A 504 17.63 22.81 -20.97
CA LEU A 504 17.88 21.78 -19.96
C LEU A 504 18.21 20.44 -20.62
N THR A 505 19.19 19.73 -20.07
CA THR A 505 19.59 18.39 -20.50
C THR A 505 19.89 17.51 -19.29
N GLY A 506 19.57 16.22 -19.37
CA GLY A 506 19.79 15.29 -18.26
C GLY A 506 18.97 15.68 -17.02
N ARG A 507 19.61 15.68 -15.85
CA ARG A 507 19.01 16.13 -14.58
C ARG A 507 19.46 17.54 -14.23
N CYS A 508 18.51 18.42 -13.94
CA CYS A 508 18.74 19.82 -13.62
C CYS A 508 17.97 20.23 -12.37
N TYR A 509 18.58 21.05 -11.54
CA TYR A 509 17.99 21.62 -10.34
C TYR A 509 18.32 23.11 -10.24
N TRP A 510 17.36 23.95 -9.88
CA TRP A 510 17.61 25.37 -9.59
C TRP A 510 16.61 25.90 -8.58
N GLU A 511 16.96 27.03 -7.97
CA GLU A 511 16.13 27.69 -6.97
C GLU A 511 15.87 29.14 -7.35
N VAL A 512 14.69 29.61 -6.99
CA VAL A 512 14.29 31.00 -7.23
C VAL A 512 13.64 31.59 -5.99
N GLU A 513 14.08 32.80 -5.65
CA GLU A 513 13.40 33.64 -4.68
C GLU A 513 12.41 34.54 -5.40
N TRP A 514 11.22 34.71 -4.84
CA TRP A 514 10.14 35.43 -5.49
C TRP A 514 9.34 36.28 -4.50
N LYS A 515 8.75 37.37 -5.00
CA LYS A 515 7.82 38.25 -4.27
C LYS A 515 6.59 38.57 -5.10
N GLY A 516 5.43 38.70 -4.46
CA GLY A 516 4.18 39.08 -5.10
C GLY A 516 3.49 37.89 -5.77
N ARG A 517 3.23 37.97 -7.09
CA ARG A 517 2.61 36.88 -7.85
C ARG A 517 3.47 36.53 -9.06
N VAL A 518 4.04 35.33 -9.02
CA VAL A 518 5.02 34.84 -9.99
C VAL A 518 4.61 33.44 -10.44
N ASP A 519 4.70 33.18 -11.75
CA ASP A 519 4.59 31.83 -12.28
C ASP A 519 6.00 31.35 -12.65
N VAL A 520 6.50 30.34 -11.94
CA VAL A 520 7.77 29.64 -12.22
C VAL A 520 7.46 28.46 -13.13
N SER A 521 8.07 28.42 -14.30
CA SER A 521 7.63 27.54 -15.38
C SER A 521 8.79 26.84 -16.06
N VAL A 522 8.49 25.71 -16.69
CA VAL A 522 9.35 25.04 -17.66
C VAL A 522 8.56 24.90 -18.95
N SER A 523 9.17 25.27 -20.08
CA SER A 523 8.48 25.38 -21.36
C SER A 523 9.35 24.92 -22.52
N TYR A 524 8.74 24.39 -23.58
CA TYR A 524 9.39 24.30 -24.87
C TYR A 524 9.66 25.70 -25.45
N GLY A 525 10.68 25.79 -26.30
CA GLY A 525 11.05 27.02 -26.99
C GLY A 525 9.95 27.52 -27.94
N GLY A 526 9.14 26.62 -28.51
CA GLY A 526 8.06 26.94 -29.46
C GLY A 526 6.82 27.61 -28.88
N VAL A 527 6.80 27.96 -27.58
CA VAL A 527 5.64 28.61 -26.95
C VAL A 527 5.23 29.90 -27.67
N ASN A 528 3.93 30.12 -27.87
CA ASN A 528 3.45 31.31 -28.57
C ASN A 528 3.74 32.58 -27.75
N ARG A 529 4.46 33.52 -28.35
CA ARG A 529 4.90 34.78 -27.71
C ARG A 529 4.19 36.02 -28.23
N LYS A 530 3.39 35.87 -29.30
CA LYS A 530 2.81 36.94 -30.11
C LYS A 530 1.29 36.80 -30.20
N ARG A 531 0.60 37.94 -30.27
CA ARG A 531 -0.87 38.07 -30.39
C ARG A 531 -1.63 37.47 -29.21
N GLU A 532 -2.64 38.18 -28.72
CA GLU A 532 -3.41 37.70 -27.58
C GLU A 532 -4.20 36.44 -27.95
N SER A 533 -3.84 35.32 -27.33
CA SER A 533 -4.49 34.02 -27.46
C SER A 533 -4.37 33.27 -26.13
N LEU A 534 -5.28 32.32 -25.88
CA LEU A 534 -5.24 31.52 -24.64
C LEU A 534 -3.92 30.76 -24.46
N GLY A 535 -3.28 30.35 -25.56
CA GLY A 535 -2.03 29.59 -25.52
C GLY A 535 -0.75 30.41 -25.25
N CYS A 536 -0.82 31.73 -25.12
CA CYS A 536 0.39 32.57 -24.99
C CYS A 536 0.96 32.65 -23.56
N MET A 537 0.23 32.18 -22.54
CA MET A 537 0.64 32.25 -21.14
C MET A 537 1.12 30.88 -20.64
N PHE A 538 2.21 30.86 -19.86
CA PHE A 538 2.70 29.61 -19.25
C PHE A 538 1.59 28.89 -18.47
N GLY A 539 1.52 27.58 -18.64
CA GLY A 539 0.50 26.70 -18.05
C GLY A 539 -0.87 26.70 -18.75
N GLN A 540 -1.18 27.67 -19.63
CA GLN A 540 -2.42 27.67 -20.44
C GLN A 540 -2.31 26.93 -21.77
N ASN A 541 -1.17 26.33 -22.03
CA ASN A 541 -0.89 25.51 -23.20
C ASN A 541 -0.32 24.16 -22.77
N ASP A 542 -0.19 23.27 -23.75
CA ASP A 542 0.44 21.96 -23.65
C ASP A 542 1.97 22.00 -23.78
N HIS A 543 2.55 23.17 -24.05
CA HIS A 543 4.00 23.36 -24.21
C HIS A 543 4.72 23.77 -22.92
N SER A 544 3.98 24.02 -21.83
CA SER A 544 4.55 24.53 -20.59
C SER A 544 3.83 24.00 -19.34
N TRP A 545 4.63 23.87 -18.28
CA TRP A 545 4.21 23.44 -16.95
C TRP A 545 4.62 24.51 -15.96
N SER A 546 3.69 24.95 -15.12
CA SER A 546 3.91 26.09 -14.24
C SER A 546 3.48 25.84 -12.82
N LEU A 547 4.31 26.30 -11.88
CA LEU A 547 3.93 26.58 -10.51
C LEU A 547 3.63 28.08 -10.38
N ARG A 548 2.38 28.41 -10.09
CA ARG A 548 1.96 29.76 -9.71
C ARG A 548 2.13 29.97 -8.22
N CYS A 549 2.95 30.94 -7.88
CA CYS A 549 3.28 31.37 -6.54
C CYS A 549 2.56 32.68 -6.18
N SER A 550 2.02 32.75 -4.98
CA SER A 550 1.41 33.95 -4.41
C SER A 550 1.59 33.98 -2.91
N ASP A 551 1.57 35.16 -2.30
CA ASP A 551 1.80 35.33 -0.85
C ASP A 551 0.82 34.53 0.03
N SER A 552 -0.29 34.03 -0.53
CA SER A 552 -1.31 33.25 0.19
C SER A 552 -1.37 31.76 -0.20
N SER A 553 -0.87 31.35 -1.37
CA SER A 553 -1.07 29.98 -1.86
C SER A 553 -0.19 29.61 -3.06
N PHE A 554 -0.04 28.31 -3.29
CA PHE A 554 0.49 27.75 -4.53
C PHE A 554 -0.61 27.11 -5.39
N SER A 555 -0.39 27.07 -6.70
CA SER A 555 -1.22 26.27 -7.62
C SER A 555 -0.38 25.84 -8.81
N VAL A 556 -0.61 24.63 -9.31
CA VAL A 556 -0.01 24.18 -10.57
C VAL A 556 -0.92 24.48 -11.75
N TRP A 557 -0.31 24.67 -12.92
CA TRP A 557 -1.01 24.98 -14.16
C TRP A 557 -0.36 24.30 -15.35
N HIS A 558 -1.13 23.51 -16.09
CA HIS A 558 -0.73 22.90 -17.35
C HIS A 558 -1.96 22.67 -18.23
N ASN A 559 -1.83 22.89 -19.55
CA ASN A 559 -2.91 22.71 -20.52
C ASN A 559 -4.24 23.36 -20.09
N ASN A 560 -4.15 24.58 -19.56
CA ASN A 560 -5.27 25.38 -19.04
C ASN A 560 -6.03 24.76 -17.85
N LYS A 561 -5.51 23.68 -17.24
CA LYS A 561 -6.05 23.06 -16.02
C LYS A 561 -5.28 23.51 -14.80
N LYS A 562 -5.94 24.26 -13.92
CA LYS A 562 -5.36 24.81 -12.69
C LYS A 562 -5.75 23.95 -11.50
N GLU A 563 -4.77 23.55 -10.70
CA GLU A 563 -5.01 22.79 -9.47
C GLU A 563 -4.36 23.52 -8.28
N PRO A 564 -5.12 23.82 -7.21
CA PRO A 564 -4.56 24.43 -6.00
C PRO A 564 -3.69 23.44 -5.24
N ILE A 565 -2.62 23.92 -4.61
CA ILE A 565 -1.75 23.11 -3.75
C ILE A 565 -1.95 23.58 -2.31
N ILE A 566 -2.24 22.64 -1.41
CA ILE A 566 -2.37 22.90 0.03
C ILE A 566 -0.98 22.84 0.64
N SER A 567 -0.35 24.00 0.84
CA SER A 567 0.95 24.10 1.51
C SER A 567 1.13 25.51 2.08
N SER A 568 1.89 25.62 3.18
CA SER A 568 2.29 26.93 3.71
C SER A 568 3.24 27.63 2.73
N VAL A 569 3.12 28.94 2.57
CA VAL A 569 3.91 29.69 1.58
C VAL A 569 5.37 29.85 2.03
N SER A 570 6.29 29.82 1.07
CA SER A 570 7.68 30.27 1.22
C SER A 570 8.04 31.10 -0.01
N HIS A 571 8.79 32.18 0.20
CA HIS A 571 9.26 33.05 -0.88
C HIS A 571 10.44 32.48 -1.66
N ARG A 572 10.75 31.18 -1.47
CA ARG A 572 11.77 30.44 -2.21
C ARG A 572 11.21 29.09 -2.64
N VAL A 573 11.33 28.79 -3.93
CA VAL A 573 10.92 27.52 -4.54
C VAL A 573 12.07 26.92 -5.31
N ALA A 574 12.12 25.59 -5.36
CA ALA A 574 13.06 24.84 -6.15
C ALA A 574 12.36 24.08 -7.26
N VAL A 575 13.06 23.86 -8.37
CA VAL A 575 12.59 23.07 -9.50
C VAL A 575 13.61 22.00 -9.79
N TYR A 576 13.15 20.76 -9.95
CA TYR A 576 13.94 19.63 -10.39
C TYR A 576 13.35 19.07 -11.67
N VAL A 577 14.20 18.82 -12.66
CA VAL A 577 13.82 18.22 -13.94
C VAL A 577 14.71 17.03 -14.20
N ASP A 578 14.10 15.88 -14.46
CA ASP A 578 14.75 14.71 -15.05
C ASP A 578 14.24 14.56 -16.48
N CYS A 579 15.00 15.10 -17.45
CA CYS A 579 14.57 15.13 -18.83
C CYS A 579 14.39 13.72 -19.42
N PRO A 580 15.33 12.77 -19.21
CA PRO A 580 15.16 11.38 -19.67
C PRO A 580 13.97 10.66 -19.04
N ALA A 581 13.73 10.87 -17.74
CA ALA A 581 12.63 10.20 -17.05
C ALA A 581 11.26 10.88 -17.27
N GLY A 582 11.24 12.09 -17.84
CA GLY A 582 9.99 12.80 -18.05
C GLY A 582 9.39 13.41 -16.78
N ILE A 583 10.24 13.72 -15.78
CA ILE A 583 9.81 14.17 -14.46
C ILE A 583 10.10 15.65 -14.31
N LEU A 584 9.10 16.42 -13.89
CA LEU A 584 9.25 17.82 -13.45
C LEU A 584 8.63 17.97 -12.06
N SER A 585 9.44 18.29 -11.06
CA SER A 585 9.01 18.42 -9.67
C SER A 585 9.25 19.84 -9.15
N PHE A 586 8.28 20.35 -8.42
CA PHE A 586 8.33 21.63 -7.74
C PHE A 586 8.41 21.41 -6.23
N TYR A 587 9.26 22.20 -5.57
CA TYR A 587 9.45 22.14 -4.13
C TYR A 587 9.37 23.53 -3.52
N LYS A 588 8.87 23.59 -2.29
CA LYS A 588 9.06 24.72 -1.40
C LYS A 588 10.38 24.56 -0.66
N VAL A 589 11.16 25.63 -0.57
CA VAL A 589 12.39 25.64 0.25
C VAL A 589 12.08 26.29 1.59
N SER A 590 12.32 25.58 2.68
CA SER A 590 12.10 26.06 4.05
C SER A 590 13.25 25.62 4.94
N SER A 591 13.99 26.58 5.53
CA SER A 591 15.17 26.28 6.37
C SER A 591 16.13 25.28 5.71
N ASP A 592 16.40 25.50 4.41
CA ASP A 592 17.19 24.65 3.50
C ASP A 592 16.64 23.24 3.20
N SER A 593 15.56 22.82 3.84
CA SER A 593 14.82 21.59 3.51
C SER A 593 13.90 21.78 2.29
N LEU A 594 13.79 20.72 1.48
CA LEU A 594 12.91 20.65 0.32
C LEU A 594 11.60 19.96 0.71
N ILE A 595 10.50 20.70 0.62
CA ILE A 595 9.15 20.17 0.82
C ILE A 595 8.51 20.05 -0.56
N HIS A 596 8.14 18.83 -0.95
CA HIS A 596 7.51 18.57 -2.25
C HIS A 596 6.17 19.32 -2.36
N LEU A 597 5.92 19.92 -3.54
CA LEU A 597 4.66 20.60 -3.86
C LEU A 597 3.88 19.83 -4.91
N HIS A 598 4.53 19.45 -6.01
CA HIS A 598 3.88 18.77 -7.13
C HIS A 598 4.90 18.13 -8.08
N THR A 599 4.51 17.05 -8.76
CA THR A 599 5.29 16.44 -9.84
C THR A 599 4.43 16.20 -11.07
N PHE A 600 4.90 16.68 -12.22
CA PHE A 600 4.40 16.28 -13.53
C PHE A 600 5.21 15.09 -14.06
N ASN A 601 4.50 14.04 -14.48
CA ASN A 601 5.05 12.92 -15.23
C ASN A 601 4.56 13.03 -16.68
N THR A 602 5.48 13.20 -17.63
CA THR A 602 5.16 13.42 -19.05
C THR A 602 6.30 12.96 -19.94
N THR A 603 6.09 12.87 -21.25
CA THR A 603 7.19 12.65 -22.20
C THR A 603 7.59 13.98 -22.81
N PHE A 604 8.80 14.44 -22.51
CA PHE A 604 9.33 15.67 -23.10
C PHE A 604 9.77 15.41 -24.55
N THR A 605 9.22 16.17 -25.48
CA THR A 605 9.45 15.99 -26.94
C THR A 605 10.46 16.98 -27.52
N GLU A 606 10.71 18.08 -26.81
CA GLU A 606 11.61 19.14 -27.24
C GLU A 606 12.49 19.60 -26.07
N THR A 607 13.51 20.39 -26.38
CA THR A 607 14.36 21.03 -25.37
C THR A 607 13.54 21.94 -24.47
N LEU A 608 13.70 21.76 -23.16
CA LEU A 608 13.02 22.52 -22.14
C LEU A 608 13.83 23.77 -21.75
N TYR A 609 13.12 24.84 -21.44
CA TYR A 609 13.68 26.10 -20.98
C TYR A 609 12.95 26.57 -19.73
N PRO A 610 13.66 26.96 -18.66
CA PRO A 610 13.06 27.65 -17.54
C PRO A 610 12.44 28.97 -17.99
N GLY A 611 11.29 29.32 -17.43
CA GLY A 611 10.55 30.52 -17.78
C GLY A 611 9.87 31.14 -16.56
N PHE A 612 9.63 32.45 -16.65
CA PHE A 612 9.00 33.20 -15.56
C PHE A 612 7.93 34.14 -16.10
N MET A 613 6.80 34.24 -15.40
CA MET A 613 5.82 35.31 -15.58
C MET A 613 5.64 36.09 -14.28
N LEU A 614 5.65 37.43 -14.34
CA LEU A 614 5.49 38.27 -13.16
C LEU A 614 4.26 39.15 -13.30
N LYS A 615 3.42 39.25 -12.27
CA LYS A 615 2.35 40.25 -12.19
C LYS A 615 2.91 41.60 -11.71
N PRO A 616 2.12 42.70 -11.78
CA PRO A 616 2.53 43.98 -11.19
C PRO A 616 2.99 43.82 -9.73
N ALA A 617 3.97 44.63 -9.32
CA ALA A 617 4.60 44.59 -7.99
C ALA A 617 5.25 43.24 -7.61
N SER A 618 5.65 42.43 -8.58
CA SER A 618 6.30 41.13 -8.37
C SER A 618 7.75 41.14 -8.82
N SER A 619 8.58 40.27 -8.23
CA SER A 619 9.99 40.10 -8.59
C SER A 619 10.46 38.65 -8.43
N VAL A 620 11.48 38.28 -9.19
CA VAL A 620 12.18 36.99 -9.13
C VAL A 620 13.68 37.23 -9.09
N CYS A 621 14.38 36.48 -8.23
CA CYS A 621 15.83 36.42 -8.16
C CYS A 621 16.28 34.97 -8.35
N LEU A 622 17.23 34.76 -9.27
CA LEU A 622 17.82 33.45 -9.55
C LEU A 622 18.99 33.21 -8.59
N HIS A 623 19.05 32.03 -7.99
CA HIS A 623 20.15 31.58 -7.11
C HIS A 623 20.94 30.43 -7.74
#